data_AF-A0A3D2MVP2-F1
#
_entry.id   AF-A0A3D2MVP2-F1
#
_cell.length_a   1.000
_cell.length_b   1.000
_cell.length_c   1.000
_cell.angle_alpha   90.00
_cell.angle_beta   90.00
_cell.angle_gamma   90.00
#
_symmetry.space_group_name_H-M   'P 1'
#
loop_
_entity.id
_entity.type
_entity.pdbx_description
1 polymer ?
#
loop_
_entity_poly.entity_id
_entity_poly.type
_entity_poly.pdbx_seq_one_letter_code
_entity_poly.pdbx_strand_id
1 'polypeptide(L)'
;MGTTHFEGVKGFLPVDEAVQLNQWAMRGAEVGPLLEIGSYCGLSTLHLAAAARQAGTVVFAIDHHRGSEEHQAGEFFHDEDLVDEDRDFDSLPEFRRNLKRHDAQDVVIPIVAPATTVAR
;
A
#
# COMPACT_ATOMS: atom_id res chain seq x y z
N MET A 1 -14.29 -15.18 1.93
CA MET A 1 -13.64 -14.25 0.99
C MET A 1 -12.29 -14.82 0.64
N GLY A 2 -11.97 -14.96 -0.66
CA GLY A 2 -10.65 -15.44 -1.07
C GLY A 2 -9.56 -14.44 -0.67
N THR A 3 -8.34 -14.92 -0.50
CA THR A 3 -7.15 -14.07 -0.34
C THR A 3 -6.57 -13.73 -1.70
N THR A 4 -5.95 -12.57 -1.84
CA THR A 4 -5.13 -12.28 -3.03
C THR A 4 -3.95 -13.24 -3.08
N HIS A 5 -3.20 -13.25 -4.20
CA HIS A 5 -1.98 -14.05 -4.32
C HIS A 5 -0.79 -13.49 -3.51
N PHE A 6 -0.96 -12.33 -2.87
CA PHE A 6 0.01 -11.77 -1.91
C PHE A 6 -0.31 -12.27 -0.50
N GLU A 7 -0.15 -13.59 -0.31
CA GLU A 7 -0.46 -14.26 0.95
C GLU A 7 0.35 -13.66 2.11
N GLY A 8 -0.34 -13.37 3.23
CA GLY A 8 0.27 -12.83 4.44
C GLY A 8 0.55 -11.33 4.41
N VAL A 9 0.20 -10.60 3.35
CA VAL A 9 0.24 -9.13 3.34
C VAL A 9 -1.03 -8.59 3.99
N LYS A 10 -0.89 -7.89 5.12
CA LYS A 10 -2.02 -7.28 5.82
C LYS A 10 -2.67 -6.18 4.95
N GLY A 11 -3.99 -6.12 4.92
CA GLY A 11 -4.72 -5.07 4.20
C GLY A 11 -6.17 -5.45 3.92
N PHE A 12 -6.91 -4.47 3.42
CA PHE A 12 -8.33 -4.57 3.13
C PHE A 12 -8.54 -4.47 1.62
N LEU A 13 -8.47 -5.61 0.93
CA LEU A 13 -8.68 -5.64 -0.52
C LEU A 13 -9.31 -6.99 -0.93
N PRO A 14 -10.65 -7.05 -1.10
CA PRO A 14 -11.33 -8.20 -1.68
C PRO A 14 -10.74 -8.57 -3.04
N VAL A 15 -10.76 -9.86 -3.38
CA VAL A 15 -10.11 -10.37 -4.60
C VAL A 15 -10.71 -9.77 -5.88
N ASP A 16 -12.03 -9.61 -5.93
CA ASP A 16 -12.73 -9.00 -7.05
C ASP A 16 -12.40 -7.50 -7.20
N GLU A 17 -12.22 -6.79 -6.09
CA GLU A 17 -11.71 -5.42 -6.10
C GLU A 17 -10.23 -5.37 -6.53
N ALA A 18 -9.40 -6.32 -6.09
CA ALA A 18 -7.99 -6.40 -6.49
C ALA A 18 -7.81 -6.62 -8.00
N VAL A 19 -8.67 -7.46 -8.59
CA VAL A 19 -8.70 -7.67 -10.05
C VAL A 19 -9.08 -6.38 -10.77
N GLN A 20 -10.12 -5.69 -10.30
CA GLN A 20 -10.54 -4.42 -10.91
C GLN A 20 -9.48 -3.33 -10.75
N LEU A 21 -8.85 -3.23 -9.58
CA LEU A 21 -7.76 -2.29 -9.31
C LEU A 21 -6.62 -2.49 -10.31
N ASN A 22 -6.17 -3.73 -10.51
CA ASN A 22 -5.10 -4.02 -11.45
C ASN A 22 -5.50 -3.68 -12.91
N GLN A 23 -6.74 -3.96 -13.32
CA GLN A 23 -7.24 -3.59 -14.65
C GLN A 23 -7.22 -2.07 -14.89
N TRP A 24 -7.64 -1.29 -13.89
CA TRP A 24 -7.58 0.18 -13.98
C TRP A 24 -6.14 0.69 -13.93
N ALA A 25 -5.30 0.10 -13.09
CA ALA A 25 -3.88 0.42 -12.99
C ALA A 25 -3.16 0.20 -14.33
N MET A 26 -3.44 -0.90 -15.03
CA MET A 26 -2.88 -1.16 -16.36
C MET A 26 -3.21 -0.04 -17.36
N ARG A 27 -4.47 0.43 -17.38
CA ARG A 27 -4.88 1.55 -18.25
C ARG A 27 -4.25 2.88 -17.83
N GLY A 28 -4.16 3.14 -16.53
CA GLY A 28 -3.50 4.35 -16.01
C GLY A 28 -2.01 4.37 -16.33
N ALA A 29 -1.35 3.21 -16.24
CA ALA A 29 0.08 3.07 -16.47
C ALA A 29 0.49 3.32 -17.93
N GLU A 30 -0.45 3.20 -18.89
CA GLU A 30 -0.25 3.63 -20.28
C GLU A 30 -0.13 5.16 -20.43
N VAL A 31 -0.67 5.92 -19.47
CA VAL A 31 -0.61 7.39 -19.45
C VAL A 31 0.63 7.89 -18.73
N GLY A 32 1.02 7.24 -17.62
CA GLY A 32 2.18 7.65 -16.83
C GLY A 32 2.30 6.92 -15.49
N PRO A 33 3.10 7.44 -14.55
CA PRO A 33 3.22 6.88 -13.20
C PRO A 33 1.87 6.78 -12.47
N LEU A 34 1.72 5.71 -11.70
CA LEU A 34 0.56 5.51 -10.83
C LEU A 34 0.76 6.24 -9.50
N LEU A 35 -0.35 6.69 -8.92
CA LEU A 35 -0.36 7.31 -7.59
C LEU A 35 -1.34 6.55 -6.69
N GLU A 36 -0.88 6.20 -5.50
CA GLU A 36 -1.68 5.66 -4.41
C GLU A 36 -1.63 6.61 -3.22
N ILE A 37 -2.78 6.85 -2.58
CA ILE A 37 -2.90 7.59 -1.32
C ILE A 37 -3.51 6.63 -0.29
N GLY A 38 -2.76 6.31 0.75
CA GLY A 38 -3.06 5.23 1.68
C GLY A 38 -2.51 3.90 1.17
N SER A 39 -1.40 3.47 1.75
CA SER A 39 -0.65 2.27 1.35
C SER A 39 -0.66 1.20 2.42
N TYR A 40 -0.89 1.55 3.69
CA TYR A 40 -0.94 0.61 4.82
C TYR A 40 0.28 -0.34 4.81
N CYS A 41 0.05 -1.66 4.78
CA CYS A 41 1.10 -2.67 4.67
C CYS A 41 1.41 -3.11 3.23
N GLY A 42 0.79 -2.48 2.22
CA GLY A 42 1.19 -2.55 0.81
C GLY A 42 0.38 -3.49 -0.08
N LEU A 43 -0.76 -4.02 0.39
CA LEU A 43 -1.53 -5.01 -0.37
C LEU A 43 -1.97 -4.47 -1.75
N SER A 44 -2.66 -3.32 -1.79
CA SER A 44 -3.05 -2.65 -3.03
C SER A 44 -1.82 -2.16 -3.81
N THR A 45 -0.81 -1.64 -3.12
CA THR A 45 0.44 -1.16 -3.73
C THR A 45 1.11 -2.24 -4.57
N LEU A 46 1.13 -3.50 -4.11
CA LEU A 46 1.70 -4.62 -4.85
C LEU A 46 0.91 -4.96 -6.13
N HIS A 47 -0.42 -4.81 -6.12
CA HIS A 47 -1.24 -4.93 -7.33
C HIS A 47 -0.96 -3.81 -8.33
N LEU A 48 -0.72 -2.58 -7.85
CA LEU A 48 -0.31 -1.44 -8.69
C LEU A 48 1.11 -1.64 -9.24
N ALA A 49 2.03 -2.16 -8.43
CA ALA A 49 3.41 -2.44 -8.82
C ALA A 49 3.50 -3.43 -9.99
N ALA A 50 2.65 -4.47 -9.99
CA ALA A 50 2.57 -5.40 -11.10
C ALA A 50 2.20 -4.70 -12.42
N ALA A 51 1.22 -3.79 -12.39
CA ALA A 51 0.81 -3.02 -13.57
C ALA A 51 1.90 -2.02 -14.01
N ALA A 52 2.49 -1.29 -13.05
CA ALA A 52 3.56 -0.34 -13.31
C ALA A 52 4.78 -1.02 -13.97
N ARG A 53 5.18 -2.19 -13.48
CA ARG A 53 6.27 -2.98 -14.06
C ARG A 53 5.99 -3.38 -15.51
N GLN A 54 4.78 -3.86 -15.79
CA GLN A 54 4.41 -4.26 -17.14
C GLN A 54 4.46 -3.09 -18.13
N ALA A 55 4.10 -1.88 -17.68
CA ALA A 55 4.14 -0.67 -18.48
C ALA A 55 5.50 0.05 -18.47
N GLY A 56 6.49 -0.42 -17.70
CA GLY A 56 7.79 0.23 -17.57
C GLY A 56 7.74 1.58 -16.86
N THR A 57 6.80 1.75 -15.92
CA THR A 57 6.61 2.96 -15.10
C THR A 57 6.73 2.64 -13.61
N VAL A 58 6.39 3.59 -12.74
CA VAL A 58 6.50 3.49 -11.28
C VAL A 58 5.17 3.78 -10.58
N VAL A 59 5.08 3.38 -9.31
CA VAL A 59 4.00 3.74 -8.38
C VAL A 59 4.56 4.70 -7.33
N PHE A 60 3.97 5.89 -7.21
CA PHE A 60 4.15 6.75 -6.04
C PHE A 60 3.14 6.35 -4.98
N ALA A 61 3.63 5.85 -3.84
CA ALA A 61 2.81 5.35 -2.74
C ALA A 61 2.91 6.33 -1.57
N ILE A 62 1.85 7.12 -1.32
CA ILE A 62 1.83 8.14 -0.28
C ILE A 62 1.07 7.63 0.94
N ASP A 63 1.74 7.52 2.07
CA ASP A 63 1.12 7.23 3.35
C ASP A 63 1.98 7.80 4.48
N HIS A 64 1.36 8.33 5.53
CA HIS A 64 2.09 8.74 6.73
C HIS A 64 2.40 7.54 7.64
N HIS A 65 1.78 6.38 7.40
CA HIS A 65 1.93 5.11 8.11
C HIS A 65 1.58 5.14 9.60
N ARG A 66 1.00 6.23 10.09
CA ARG A 66 0.55 6.41 11.49
C ARG A 66 -0.90 6.04 11.77
N GLY A 67 -1.53 5.36 10.81
CA GLY A 67 -2.91 4.88 10.91
C GLY A 67 -3.95 5.99 10.77
N SER A 68 -5.10 5.69 10.18
CA SER A 68 -6.27 6.59 10.27
C SER A 68 -6.84 6.60 11.69
N GLU A 69 -7.83 7.46 11.97
CA GLU A 69 -8.51 7.50 13.28
C GLU A 69 -8.99 6.11 13.73
N GLU A 70 -9.45 5.29 12.77
CA GLU A 70 -10.01 3.94 13.01
C GLU A 70 -8.97 2.86 13.37
N HIS A 71 -7.66 3.16 13.27
CA HIS A 71 -6.57 2.21 13.60
C HIS A 71 -5.92 2.49 14.96
N GLN A 72 -6.40 3.52 15.67
CA GLN A 72 -5.84 3.90 16.97
C GLN A 72 -6.26 2.92 18.08
N ALA A 73 -5.49 2.89 19.18
CA ALA A 73 -5.74 1.98 20.29
C ALA A 73 -7.16 2.18 20.86
N GLY A 74 -7.96 1.11 20.85
CA GLY A 74 -9.36 1.11 21.29
C GLY A 74 -10.39 1.09 20.15
N GLU A 75 -9.95 1.26 18.89
CA GLU A 75 -10.81 1.24 17.71
C GLU A 75 -10.87 -0.13 17.02
N PHE A 76 -11.88 -0.33 16.17
CA PHE A 76 -12.23 -1.64 15.61
C PHE A 76 -11.17 -2.26 14.69
N PHE A 77 -10.30 -1.44 14.09
CA PHE A 77 -9.24 -1.90 13.18
C PHE A 77 -7.84 -1.77 13.77
N HIS A 78 -7.72 -1.59 15.09
CA HIS A 78 -6.42 -1.61 15.76
C HIS A 78 -5.73 -2.96 15.61
N ASP A 79 -4.48 -2.95 15.18
CA ASP A 79 -3.65 -4.14 14.99
C ASP A 79 -2.42 -4.04 15.91
N GLU A 80 -2.40 -4.85 16.96
CA GLU A 80 -1.33 -4.85 17.97
C GLU A 80 0.03 -5.26 17.39
N ASP A 81 0.08 -5.92 16.23
CA ASP A 81 1.37 -6.24 15.58
C ASP A 81 1.94 -5.07 14.77
N LEU A 82 1.17 -3.98 14.61
CA LEU A 82 1.54 -2.79 13.84
C LEU A 82 1.75 -1.57 14.74
N VAL A 83 2.24 -1.78 15.96
CA VAL A 83 2.66 -0.71 16.86
C VAL A 83 4.18 -0.65 16.97
N ASP A 84 4.73 0.56 17.10
CA ASP A 84 6.16 0.78 17.35
C ASP A 84 6.52 0.63 18.84
N GLU A 85 7.77 0.91 19.19
CA GLU A 85 8.29 0.79 20.55
C GLU A 85 7.58 1.74 21.54
N ASP A 86 7.03 2.85 21.05
CA ASP A 86 6.27 3.83 21.82
C ASP A 86 4.77 3.48 21.91
N ARG A 87 4.36 2.38 21.26
CA ARG A 87 2.99 1.88 21.10
C ARG A 87 2.10 2.73 20.19
N ASP A 88 2.71 3.55 19.35
CA ASP A 88 2.00 4.26 18.29
C ASP A 88 1.83 3.33 17.09
N PHE A 89 0.72 3.46 16.36
CA PHE A 89 0.54 2.71 15.13
C PHE A 89 1.64 3.08 14.11
N ASP A 90 2.30 2.07 13.53
CA ASP A 90 3.30 2.21 12.49
C ASP A 90 3.27 1.03 11.50
N SER A 91 2.67 1.23 10.32
CA SER A 91 2.66 0.22 9.25
C SER A 91 3.88 0.28 8.33
N LEU A 92 4.76 1.28 8.45
CA LEU A 92 5.90 1.48 7.55
C LEU A 92 6.90 0.30 7.58
N PRO A 93 7.25 -0.29 8.75
CA PRO A 93 8.14 -1.46 8.77
C PRO A 93 7.56 -2.63 7.99
N GLU A 94 6.26 -2.90 8.13
CA GLU A 94 5.58 -4.00 7.45
C GLU A 94 5.45 -3.73 5.95
N PHE A 95 5.09 -2.50 5.57
CA PHE A 95 5.09 -2.05 4.18
C PHE A 95 6.43 -2.31 3.49
N ARG A 96 7.54 -1.88 4.08
CA ARG A 96 8.89 -2.08 3.53
C ARG A 96 9.27 -3.57 3.45
N ARG A 97 8.88 -4.37 4.46
CA ARG A 97 9.08 -5.83 4.45
C ARG A 97 8.33 -6.47 3.27
N ASN A 98 7.09 -6.09 3.02
CA ASN A 98 6.28 -6.66 1.95
C ASN A 98 6.76 -6.22 0.55
N LEU A 99 7.16 -4.96 0.36
CA LEU A 99 7.79 -4.53 -0.88
C LEU A 99 9.06 -5.32 -1.19
N LYS A 100 9.88 -5.60 -0.18
CA LYS A 100 11.08 -6.44 -0.34
C LYS A 100 10.73 -7.90 -0.63
N ARG A 101 9.79 -8.48 0.13
CA ARG A 101 9.37 -9.88 0.01
C ARG A 101 8.83 -10.20 -1.39
N HIS A 102 8.13 -9.24 -1.99
CA HIS A 102 7.51 -9.38 -3.30
C HIS A 102 8.27 -8.64 -4.43
N ASP A 103 9.54 -8.30 -4.19
CA ASP A 103 10.44 -7.70 -5.16
C ASP A 103 9.81 -6.51 -5.91
N ALA A 104 9.27 -5.55 -5.16
CA ALA A 104 8.58 -4.37 -5.70
C ALA A 104 9.33 -3.05 -5.43
N GLN A 105 10.51 -3.11 -4.80
CA GLN A 105 11.28 -1.92 -4.40
C GLN A 105 11.89 -1.17 -5.60
N ASP A 106 11.94 -1.80 -6.77
CA ASP A 106 12.40 -1.25 -8.05
C ASP A 106 11.36 -0.34 -8.72
N VAL A 107 10.06 -0.61 -8.52
CA VAL A 107 8.96 0.10 -9.18
C VAL A 107 8.07 0.89 -8.24
N VAL A 108 8.18 0.69 -6.93
CA VAL A 108 7.43 1.46 -5.92
C VAL A 108 8.34 2.52 -5.30
N ILE A 109 7.89 3.77 -5.30
CA ILE A 109 8.51 4.91 -4.65
C ILE A 109 7.65 5.31 -3.45
N PRO A 110 8.04 4.91 -2.21
CA PRO A 110 7.37 5.32 -1.00
C PRO A 110 7.56 6.81 -0.72
N ILE A 111 6.48 7.51 -0.41
CA ILE A 111 6.47 8.90 0.07
C ILE A 111 5.85 8.89 1.46
N VAL A 112 6.69 8.92 2.49
CA VAL A 112 6.27 8.85 3.89
C VAL A 112 5.93 10.25 4.40
N ALA A 113 4.70 10.69 4.17
CA ALA A 113 4.19 12.00 4.59
C ALA A 113 2.65 12.06 4.52
N PRO A 114 2.00 13.00 5.24
CA PRO A 114 0.60 13.32 4.98
C PRO A 114 0.40 13.77 3.54
N ALA A 115 -0.62 13.22 2.85
CA ALA A 115 -0.90 13.56 1.46
C ALA A 115 -1.15 15.06 1.23
N THR A 116 -1.74 15.75 2.22
CA THR A 116 -1.94 17.20 2.20
C THR A 116 -0.64 18.00 2.22
N THR A 117 0.44 17.45 2.78
CA THR A 117 1.79 18.05 2.73
C THR A 117 2.44 17.81 1.37
N VAL A 118 2.28 16.61 0.79
CA VAL A 118 2.82 16.27 -0.54
C VAL A 118 2.16 17.07 -1.65
N ALA A 119 0.90 17.46 -1.48
CA ALA A 119 0.12 18.20 -2.48
C ALA A 119 0.42 19.72 -2.57
N ARG A 120 1.40 20.23 -1.81
CA ARG A 120 1.81 21.64 -1.82
C ARG A 120 2.89 21.91 -2.85
#